data_AF-A0A962EHW1-F1
#
_entry.id   AF-A0A962EHW1-F1
#
_cell.length_a   1.000
_cell.length_b   1.000
_cell.length_c   1.000
_cell.angle_alpha   90.00
_cell.angle_beta   90.00
_cell.angle_gamma   90.00
#
_symmetry.space_group_name_H-M   'P 1'
#
loop_
_entity.id
_entity.type
_entity.pdbx_description
1 polymer ?
#
loop_
_entity_poly.entity_id
_entity_poly.type
_entity_poly.pdbx_seq_one_letter_code
_entity_poly.pdbx_strand_id
1 'polypeptide(L)'
;MSWYIKSRAEFFDVLESTIAIAKARAEHVPAFGPYQTVLAQLQAMRNWTADGRTPEQEERDRIDIGLIAVREIDEQADDESAEFHELLLQLDGYFCEWPEDEPA
;
A
#
# COMPACT_ATOMS: atom_id res chain seq x y z
N MET A 1 11.61 2.11 -14.04
CA MET A 1 10.85 1.12 -14.83
C MET A 1 9.60 0.91 -14.01
N SER A 2 8.43 1.41 -14.42
CA SER A 2 7.26 1.35 -13.55
C SER A 2 6.64 -0.04 -13.68
N TRP A 3 6.79 -0.84 -12.63
CA TRP A 3 6.18 -2.16 -12.52
C TRP A 3 4.81 -1.94 -11.88
N TYR A 4 3.74 -2.50 -12.46
CA TYR A 4 2.42 -2.56 -11.81
C TYR A 4 2.24 -3.95 -11.23
N ILE A 5 1.63 -4.06 -10.05
CA ILE A 5 1.19 -5.33 -9.47
C ILE A 5 0.23 -6.01 -10.45
N LYS A 6 0.54 -7.25 -10.88
CA LYS A 6 -0.17 -7.94 -11.98
C LYS A 6 -1.06 -9.08 -11.52
N SER A 7 -0.92 -9.51 -10.28
CA SER A 7 -1.64 -10.68 -9.77
C SER A 7 -1.96 -10.53 -8.30
N ARG A 8 -2.95 -11.29 -7.83
CA ARG A 8 -3.32 -11.27 -6.41
C ARG A 8 -2.21 -11.81 -5.51
N ALA A 9 -1.41 -12.75 -5.99
CA ALA A 9 -0.23 -13.24 -5.27
C ALA A 9 0.82 -12.14 -5.10
N GLU A 10 1.15 -11.43 -6.19
CA GLU A 10 2.08 -10.30 -6.15
C GLU A 10 1.58 -9.18 -5.24
N PHE A 11 0.27 -8.91 -5.24
CA PHE A 11 -0.33 -7.95 -4.31
C PHE A 11 -0.03 -8.30 -2.85
N PHE A 12 -0.21 -9.56 -2.44
CA PHE A 12 0.05 -9.97 -1.06
C PHE A 12 1.53 -9.92 -0.70
N ASP A 13 2.43 -10.32 -1.60
CA ASP A 13 3.88 -10.24 -1.38
C ASP A 13 4.34 -8.79 -1.20
N VAL A 14 3.84 -7.89 -2.06
CA VAL A 14 4.12 -6.46 -1.99
C VAL A 14 3.49 -5.83 -0.73
N LEU A 15 2.28 -6.23 -0.36
CA LEU A 15 1.60 -5.72 0.83
C LEU A 15 2.37 -6.05 2.11
N GLU A 16 2.79 -7.31 2.32
CA GLU A 16 3.54 -7.70 3.52
C GLU A 16 4.90 -6.98 3.60
N SER A 17 5.60 -6.88 2.46
CA SER A 17 6.87 -6.17 2.38
C SER A 17 6.68 -4.68 2.72
N THR A 18 5.64 -4.06 2.19
CA THR A 18 5.34 -2.63 2.41
C THR A 18 4.88 -2.36 3.85
N ILE A 19 4.16 -3.29 4.49
CA ILE A 19 3.83 -3.22 5.93
C ILE A 19 5.10 -3.17 6.78
N ALA A 20 6.10 -4.00 6.46
CA ALA A 20 7.37 -4.01 7.18
C ALA A 20 8.11 -2.67 7.03
N ILE A 21 8.16 -2.11 5.82
CA ILE A 21 8.77 -0.80 5.55
C ILE A 21 8.02 0.32 6.29
N ALA A 22 6.69 0.36 6.18
CA ALA A 22 5.87 1.37 6.84
C ALA A 22 6.02 1.32 8.36
N LYS A 23 6.12 0.11 8.93
CA LYS A 23 6.40 -0.08 10.36
C LYS A 23 7.77 0.48 10.75
N ALA A 24 8.82 0.15 10.02
CA ALA A 24 10.16 0.67 10.30
C ALA A 24 10.21 2.21 10.22
N ARG A 25 9.56 2.81 9.21
CA ARG A 25 9.46 4.27 9.05
C ARG A 25 8.67 4.93 10.19
N ALA A 26 7.54 4.34 10.58
CA ALA A 26 6.72 4.82 11.71
C ALA A 26 7.46 4.75 13.06
N GLU A 27 8.32 3.74 13.25
CA GLU A 27 9.17 3.61 14.43
C GLU A 27 10.36 4.59 14.41
N HIS A 28 10.94 4.84 13.23
CA HIS A 28 12.09 5.73 13.06
C HIS A 28 11.70 7.21 13.15
N VAL A 29 10.53 7.59 12.61
CA VAL A 29 10.02 8.96 12.60
C VAL A 29 8.62 9.02 13.24
N PRO A 30 8.51 8.79 14.57
CA PRO A 30 7.21 8.66 15.24
C PRO A 30 6.39 9.95 15.26
N ALA A 31 7.02 11.11 15.06
CA ALA A 31 6.34 12.40 15.00
C ALA A 31 5.63 12.64 13.64
N PHE A 32 5.96 11.85 12.61
CA PHE A 32 5.39 12.02 11.29
C PHE A 32 4.13 11.16 11.09
N GLY A 33 2.99 11.73 11.50
CA GLY A 33 1.64 11.14 11.48
C GLY A 33 1.24 10.33 10.23
N PRO A 34 1.63 10.76 9.01
CA PRO A 34 1.32 10.02 7.79
C PRO A 34 1.85 8.58 7.79
N TYR A 35 3.02 8.29 8.37
CA TYR A 35 3.53 6.92 8.41
C TYR A 35 2.67 5.98 9.27
N GLN A 36 2.15 6.45 10.40
CA GLN A 36 1.26 5.63 11.22
C GLN A 36 -0.09 5.40 10.53
N THR A 37 -0.58 6.41 9.81
CA THR A 37 -1.82 6.31 9.03
C THR A 37 -1.68 5.30 7.90
N VAL A 38 -0.59 5.38 7.12
CA VAL A 38 -0.27 4.42 6.07
C VAL A 38 -0.16 3.01 6.64
N LEU A 39 0.58 2.81 7.73
CA LEU A 39 0.71 1.50 8.37
C LEU A 39 -0.65 0.92 8.78
N ALA A 40 -1.53 1.74 9.37
CA ALA A 40 -2.85 1.29 9.78
C ALA A 40 -3.72 0.85 8.58
N GLN A 41 -3.64 1.58 7.47
CA GLN A 41 -4.38 1.26 6.25
C GLN A 41 -3.85 0.02 5.54
N LEU A 42 -2.52 -0.16 5.46
CA LEU A 42 -1.93 -1.39 4.94
C LEU A 42 -2.34 -2.62 5.78
N GLN A 43 -2.39 -2.47 7.10
CA GLN A 43 -2.91 -3.53 7.97
C GLN A 43 -4.40 -3.77 7.77
N ALA A 44 -5.19 -2.74 7.48
CA ALA A 44 -6.61 -2.87 7.15
C ALA A 44 -6.80 -3.65 5.83
N MET A 45 -6.05 -3.31 4.78
CA MET A 45 -6.02 -4.06 3.52
C MET A 45 -5.80 -5.55 3.79
N ARG A 46 -4.72 -5.89 4.51
CA ARG A 46 -4.38 -7.27 4.85
C ARG A 46 -5.52 -8.00 5.56
N ASN A 47 -6.14 -7.34 6.53
CA ASN A 47 -7.21 -7.92 7.34
C ASN A 47 -8.48 -8.14 6.51
N TRP A 48 -8.84 -7.20 5.63
CA TRP A 48 -10.03 -7.30 4.78
C TRP A 48 -9.88 -8.33 3.66
N THR A 49 -8.65 -8.69 3.31
CA THR A 49 -8.33 -9.69 2.30
C THR A 49 -7.92 -11.04 2.87
N ALA A 50 -7.96 -11.19 4.20
CA ALA A 50 -7.57 -12.41 4.88
C ALA A 50 -8.38 -13.62 4.39
N ASP A 51 -7.76 -14.80 4.41
CA ASP A 51 -8.37 -16.07 3.97
C ASP A 51 -8.91 -16.05 2.52
N GLY A 52 -8.35 -15.18 1.66
CA GLY A 52 -8.76 -15.05 0.26
C GLY A 52 -10.07 -14.27 0.07
N ARG A 53 -10.52 -13.54 1.10
CA ARG A 53 -11.68 -12.67 1.00
C ARG A 53 -11.44 -11.53 -0.01
N THR A 54 -12.49 -11.19 -0.74
CA THR A 54 -12.57 -9.95 -1.53
C THR A 54 -13.04 -8.81 -0.63
N PRO A 55 -12.33 -7.66 -0.59
CA PRO A 55 -12.74 -6.50 0.18
C PRO A 55 -14.00 -5.88 -0.43
N GLU A 56 -14.88 -5.35 0.41
CA GLU A 56 -16.09 -4.66 -0.01
C GLU A 56 -15.75 -3.29 -0.62
N GLN A 57 -16.66 -2.71 -1.42
CA GLN A 57 -16.44 -1.37 -1.97
C GLN A 57 -16.21 -0.32 -0.86
N GLU A 58 -16.99 -0.38 0.22
CA GLU A 58 -16.81 0.56 1.35
C GLU A 58 -15.47 0.40 2.07
N GLU A 59 -14.89 -0.82 2.05
CA GLU A 59 -13.55 -1.06 2.61
C GLU A 59 -12.48 -0.46 1.70
N ARG A 60 -12.65 -0.60 0.38
CA ARG A 60 -11.78 0.02 -0.64
C ARG A 60 -11.82 1.54 -0.58
N ASP A 61 -13.01 2.14 -0.46
CA ASP A 61 -13.19 3.59 -0.39
C ASP A 61 -12.59 4.24 0.88
N ARG A 62 -12.26 3.44 1.90
CA ARG A 62 -11.62 3.90 3.15
C ARG A 62 -10.09 3.96 3.07
N ILE A 63 -9.51 3.46 1.99
CA ILE A 63 -8.08 3.54 1.75
C ILE A 63 -7.78 4.82 0.96
N ASP A 64 -6.79 5.58 1.44
CA ASP A 64 -6.27 6.77 0.77
C ASP A 64 -4.73 6.80 0.76
N ILE A 65 -4.06 5.64 0.88
CA ILE A 65 -2.59 5.58 0.92
C ILE A 65 -1.93 6.18 -0.32
N GLY A 66 -2.56 6.08 -1.50
CA GLY A 66 -2.06 6.72 -2.71
C GLY A 66 -2.11 8.25 -2.62
N LEU A 67 -3.16 8.80 -2.01
CA LEU A 67 -3.27 10.24 -1.77
C LEU A 67 -2.27 10.73 -0.72
N ILE A 68 -2.06 9.95 0.34
CA ILE A 68 -1.05 10.25 1.36
C ILE A 68 0.35 10.22 0.74
N ALA A 69 0.64 9.23 -0.11
CA ALA A 69 1.91 9.13 -0.83
C ALA A 69 2.21 10.43 -1.58
N VAL A 70 1.29 10.88 -2.43
CA VAL A 70 1.49 12.09 -3.27
C VAL A 70 1.61 13.39 -2.45
N ARG A 71 0.92 13.49 -1.31
CA ARG A 71 0.85 14.75 -0.55
C ARG A 71 1.91 14.88 0.53
N GLU A 72 2.24 13.78 1.17
CA GLU A 72 2.98 13.78 2.43
C GLU A 72 4.33 13.09 2.30
N ILE A 73 4.50 12.14 1.39
CA ILE A 73 5.75 11.39 1.25
C ILE A 73 6.63 12.05 0.20
N ASP A 74 7.76 12.60 0.64
CA ASP A 74 8.75 13.19 -0.28
C ASP A 74 9.54 12.10 -1.01
N GLU A 75 9.13 11.82 -2.26
CA GLU A 75 9.81 10.86 -3.14
C GLU A 75 11.23 11.31 -3.56
N GLN A 76 11.59 12.59 -3.38
CA GLN A 76 12.89 13.12 -3.77
C GLN A 76 13.92 13.10 -2.64
N ALA A 77 13.53 12.69 -1.43
CA ALA A 77 14.41 12.66 -0.27
C ALA A 77 15.58 11.68 -0.45
N ASP A 78 15.28 10.45 -0.91
CA ASP A 78 16.24 9.38 -1.17
C ASP A 78 15.59 8.24 -2.00
N ASP A 79 16.40 7.30 -2.49
CA ASP A 79 15.95 6.17 -3.30
C ASP A 79 14.95 5.28 -2.53
N GLU A 80 15.13 5.10 -1.21
CA GLU A 80 14.22 4.30 -0.39
C GLU A 80 12.84 4.95 -0.26
N SER A 81 12.78 6.29 -0.25
CA SER A 81 11.54 7.06 -0.17
C SER A 81 10.84 7.12 -1.52
N ALA A 82 11.59 7.18 -2.63
CA ALA A 82 11.06 7.00 -3.97
C ALA A 82 10.42 5.61 -4.16
N GLU A 83 11.12 4.54 -3.73
CA GLU A 83 10.60 3.18 -3.79
C GLU A 83 9.35 3.02 -2.92
N PHE A 84 9.38 3.50 -1.66
CA PHE A 84 8.22 3.44 -0.78
C PHE A 84 7.02 4.20 -1.36
N HIS A 85 7.25 5.38 -1.93
CA HIS A 85 6.23 6.16 -2.62
C HIS A 85 5.59 5.35 -3.77
N GLU A 86 6.40 4.73 -4.63
CA GLU A 86 5.90 3.92 -5.75
C GLU A 86 5.10 2.70 -5.26
N LEU A 87 5.54 2.02 -4.21
CA LEU A 87 4.83 0.87 -3.62
C LEU A 87 3.43 1.26 -3.11
N LEU A 88 3.30 2.42 -2.46
CA LEU A 88 2.02 2.90 -1.96
C LEU A 88 1.04 3.18 -3.11
N LEU A 89 1.49 3.81 -4.19
CA LEU A 89 0.66 4.08 -5.37
C LEU A 89 0.18 2.78 -6.04
N GLN A 90 1.07 1.79 -6.17
CA GLN A 90 0.72 0.50 -6.77
C GLN A 90 -0.28 -0.27 -5.94
N LEU A 91 -0.09 -0.34 -4.62
CA LEU A 91 -1.02 -1.00 -3.70
C LEU A 91 -2.38 -0.31 -3.70
N ASP A 92 -2.42 1.03 -3.68
CA ASP A 92 -3.65 1.81 -3.76
C ASP A 92 -4.42 1.49 -5.04
N GLY A 93 -3.74 1.54 -6.19
CA GLY A 93 -4.32 1.25 -7.49
C GLY A 93 -4.87 -0.18 -7.58
N TYR A 94 -4.07 -1.18 -7.17
CA TYR A 94 -4.51 -2.57 -7.20
C TYR A 94 -5.68 -2.82 -6.23
N PHE A 95 -5.63 -2.25 -5.02
CA PHE A 95 -6.67 -2.44 -4.01
C PHE A 95 -7.99 -1.78 -4.42
N CYS A 96 -7.92 -0.57 -5.01
CA CYS A 96 -9.08 0.16 -5.49
C CYS A 96 -9.81 -0.59 -6.61
N GLU A 97 -9.08 -1.02 -7.66
CA GLU A 97 -9.67 -1.75 -8.78
C GLU A 97 -10.08 -3.18 -8.39
N TRP A 98 -9.28 -3.82 -7.52
CA TRP A 98 -9.39 -5.21 -7.10
C TRP A 98 -9.70 -6.16 -8.27
N PRO A 99 -8.81 -6.24 -9.28
CA PRO A 99 -9.08 -7.00 -10.49
C PRO A 99 -9.33 -8.48 -10.14
N GLU A 100 -10.30 -9.09 -10.81
CA GLU A 100 -10.35 -10.55 -10.92
C GLU A 100 -9.10 -10.97 -11.69
N ASP A 101 -8.45 -12.07 -11.28
CA ASP A 101 -7.29 -12.58 -12.01
C ASP A 101 -7.75 -12.94 -13.44
N GLU A 102 -7.56 -12.03 -14.40
CA GLU A 102 -7.80 -12.33 -15.82
C GLU A 102 -6.88 -13.50 -16.20
N PRO A 103 -7.40 -14.56 -16.84
CA PRO A 103 -6.52 -15.58 -17.39
C PRO A 103 -5.69 -14.91 -18.50
N ALA A 104 -4.36 -14.90 -18.30
CA ALA A 104 -3.39 -14.57 -19.33
C ALA A 104 -3.54 -15.45 -20.57
#